data_AF-A0A1J3GV91-F1
#
_entry.id   AF-A0A1J3GV91-F1
#
_cell.length_a   1.000
_cell.length_b   1.000
_cell.length_c   1.000
_cell.angle_alpha   90.00
_cell.angle_beta   90.00
_cell.angle_gamma   90.00
#
_symmetry.space_group_name_H-M   'P 1'
#
loop_
_entity.id
_entity.type
_entity.pdbx_description
1 polymer ?
#
loop_
_entity_poly.entity_id
_entity_poly.type
_entity_poly.pdbx_seq_one_letter_code
_entity_poly.pdbx_strand_id
1 'polypeptide(L)'
;QKNVWDGVELEGEPEEIEEEEEVKPFVRISEGIIQHFSHEHHYLRLDENTRRKYDENKQCQACITPIYFGNCYSCMQCDFII
;
A
#
# COMPACT_ATOMS: atom_id res chain seq x y z
N GLN A 1 25.26 13.02 6.85
CA GLN A 1 24.06 12.69 6.05
C GLN A 1 24.36 13.09 4.62
N LYS A 2 24.58 12.14 3.70
CA LYS A 2 24.91 12.38 2.27
C LYS A 2 23.89 11.75 1.32
N ASN A 3 22.76 11.29 1.85
CA ASN A 3 21.83 10.39 1.18
C ASN A 3 20.40 10.94 1.20
N VAL A 4 20.23 12.25 1.42
CA VAL A 4 18.90 12.85 1.67
C VAL A 4 18.36 13.49 0.40
N TRP A 5 19.21 14.18 -0.35
CA TRP A 5 18.95 14.69 -1.70
C TRP A 5 20.28 15.24 -2.23
N ASP A 6 20.54 15.12 -3.53
CA ASP A 6 21.75 15.64 -4.17
C ASP A 6 21.65 17.12 -4.55
N GLY A 7 20.46 17.71 -4.44
CA GLY A 7 20.20 19.11 -4.76
C GLY A 7 20.04 19.38 -6.26
N VAL A 8 19.95 18.33 -7.07
CA VAL A 8 19.73 18.43 -8.52
C VAL A 8 18.23 18.56 -8.79
N GLU A 9 17.86 19.57 -9.57
CA GLU A 9 16.49 19.78 -10.03
C GLU A 9 16.23 18.93 -11.28
N LEU A 10 15.15 18.15 -11.27
CA LEU A 10 14.79 17.21 -12.33
C LEU A 10 13.44 17.57 -12.97
N GLU A 11 12.97 18.81 -12.83
CA GLU A 11 11.73 19.27 -13.44
C GLU A 11 11.85 19.23 -14.98
N GLY A 12 11.03 18.41 -15.64
CA GLY A 12 11.03 18.25 -17.09
C GLY A 12 12.02 17.22 -17.63
N GLU A 13 12.86 16.65 -16.78
CA GLU A 13 13.62 15.44 -17.11
C GLU A 13 12.65 14.25 -17.14
N PRO A 14 12.72 13.38 -18.18
CA PRO A 14 11.92 12.17 -18.18
C PRO A 14 12.32 11.31 -16.98
N GLU A 15 11.33 10.80 -16.25
CA GLU A 15 11.58 9.79 -15.22
C GLU A 15 12.37 8.64 -15.85
N GLU A 16 13.45 8.21 -15.18
CA GLU A 16 14.15 7.00 -15.57
C GLU A 16 13.13 5.87 -15.53
N ILE A 17 12.82 5.32 -16.71
CA ILE A 17 11.91 4.20 -16.83
C ILE A 17 12.68 3.03 -16.24
N GLU A 18 12.38 2.65 -15.00
CA GLU A 18 12.88 1.40 -14.44
C GLU A 18 12.44 0.28 -15.39
N GLU A 19 13.39 -0.29 -16.16
CA GLU A 19 13.16 -1.48 -16.99
C GLU A 19 12.87 -2.73 -16.12
N GLU A 20 12.69 -2.55 -14.81
CA GLU A 20 12.17 -3.57 -13.91
C GLU A 20 10.68 -3.74 -14.21
N GLU A 21 10.32 -4.91 -14.75
CA GLU A 21 8.93 -5.36 -14.85
C GLU A 21 8.16 -4.91 -13.61
N GLU A 22 7.05 -4.16 -13.73
CA GLU A 22 6.27 -3.66 -12.58
C GLU A 22 6.00 -4.80 -11.58
N VAL A 23 6.87 -4.96 -10.58
CA VAL A 23 6.74 -6.03 -9.60
C VAL A 23 5.66 -5.58 -8.66
N LYS A 24 4.47 -6.14 -8.84
CA LYS A 24 3.35 -5.81 -7.98
C LYS A 24 3.72 -6.17 -6.53
N PRO A 25 3.43 -5.30 -5.56
CA PRO A 25 3.72 -5.56 -4.15
C PRO A 25 2.82 -6.66 -3.54
N PHE A 26 2.01 -7.33 -4.35
CA PHE A 26 1.14 -8.40 -3.90
C PHE A 26 0.87 -9.41 -5.01
N VAL A 27 0.52 -10.62 -4.58
CA VAL A 27 -0.03 -11.67 -5.42
C VAL A 27 -1.53 -11.76 -5.17
N ARG A 28 -2.33 -11.80 -6.24
CA ARG A 28 -3.78 -12.02 -6.15
C ARG A 28 -4.03 -13.52 -5.98
N ILE A 29 -4.68 -13.89 -4.88
CA ILE A 29 -5.03 -15.28 -4.58
C ILE A 29 -6.41 -15.61 -5.16
N SER A 30 -7.37 -14.68 -5.03
CA SER A 30 -8.69 -14.78 -5.64
C SER A 30 -9.33 -13.39 -5.77
N GLU A 31 -10.60 -13.30 -6.12
CA GLU A 31 -11.31 -12.03 -6.18
C GLU A 31 -11.39 -11.36 -4.81
N GLY A 32 -10.82 -10.16 -4.71
CA GLY A 32 -10.73 -9.41 -3.46
C GLY A 32 -9.82 -10.02 -2.39
N ILE A 33 -9.01 -11.03 -2.70
CA ILE A 33 -8.06 -11.64 -1.76
C ILE A 33 -6.64 -11.57 -2.31
N ILE A 34 -5.72 -11.01 -1.52
CA ILE A 34 -4.31 -10.84 -1.88
C ILE A 34 -3.38 -11.35 -0.78
N GLN A 35 -2.14 -11.64 -1.16
CA GLN A 35 -1.00 -11.82 -0.27
C GLN A 35 0.00 -10.70 -0.55
N HIS A 36 0.30 -9.87 0.46
CA HIS A 36 1.18 -8.72 0.33
C HIS A 36 2.58 -9.06 0.86
N PHE A 37 3.64 -8.57 0.22
CA PHE A 37 5.04 -8.91 0.61
C PHE A 37 5.37 -8.50 2.05
N SER A 38 4.76 -7.42 2.56
CA SER A 38 4.98 -7.00 3.95
C SER A 38 4.19 -7.81 4.97
N HIS A 39 3.30 -8.71 4.54
CA HIS A 39 2.42 -9.49 5.41
C HIS A 39 2.13 -10.88 4.82
N GLU A 40 3.19 -11.64 4.52
CA GLU A 40 3.10 -12.90 3.78
C GLU A 40 2.38 -14.03 4.53
N HIS A 41 2.36 -13.97 5.86
CA HIS A 41 1.81 -15.05 6.70
C HIS A 41 0.29 -15.17 6.63
N HIS A 42 -0.41 -14.07 6.33
CA HIS A 42 -1.87 -14.06 6.27
C HIS A 42 -2.37 -13.43 4.97
N TYR A 43 -3.54 -13.88 4.53
CA TYR A 43 -4.22 -13.23 3.42
C TYR A 43 -5.03 -12.02 3.87
N LEU A 44 -5.07 -11.06 2.96
CA LEU A 44 -5.79 -9.81 3.10
C LEU A 44 -7.03 -9.84 2.21
N ARG A 45 -8.14 -9.34 2.73
CA ARG A 45 -9.41 -9.24 2.02
C ARG A 45 -9.79 -7.78 1.79
N LEU A 46 -10.24 -7.49 0.58
CA LEU A 46 -10.79 -6.20 0.19
C LEU A 46 -12.03 -5.89 1.04
N ASP A 47 -11.98 -4.78 1.74
CA ASP A 47 -13.07 -4.18 2.49
C ASP A 47 -13.63 -3.00 1.66
N GLU A 48 -14.72 -3.27 0.93
CA GLU A 48 -15.42 -2.30 0.07
C GLU A 48 -16.38 -1.41 0.86
N ASN A 49 -15.97 -0.95 2.03
CA ASN A 49 -16.82 -0.13 2.89
C ASN A 49 -16.85 1.33 2.42
N THR A 50 -17.63 1.58 1.37
CA THR A 50 -17.89 2.92 0.81
C THR A 50 -18.56 3.90 1.79
N ARG A 51 -19.03 3.44 2.95
CA ARG A 51 -19.69 4.27 3.98
C ARG A 51 -18.93 4.26 5.31
N ARG A 52 -17.66 3.85 5.32
CA ARG A 52 -16.85 3.82 6.54
C ARG A 52 -16.76 5.24 7.11
N LYS A 53 -17.09 5.38 8.40
CA LYS A 53 -16.79 6.61 9.15
C LYS A 53 -15.29 6.64 9.41
N TYR A 54 -14.69 7.81 9.33
CA TYR A 54 -13.30 8.02 9.73
C TYR A 54 -13.08 7.49 11.15
N ASP A 55 -12.02 6.71 11.32
CA ASP A 55 -11.55 6.18 12.59
C ASP A 55 -10.08 6.56 12.71
N GLU A 56 -9.74 7.40 13.68
CA GLU A 56 -8.37 7.88 13.92
C GLU A 56 -7.40 6.75 14.28
N ASN A 57 -7.91 5.59 14.69
CA ASN A 57 -7.11 4.41 15.00
C ASN A 57 -6.86 3.52 13.76
N LYS A 58 -7.48 3.83 12.61
CA LYS A 58 -7.31 3.07 11.36
C LYS A 58 -6.30 3.77 10.47
N GLN A 59 -5.17 3.10 10.27
CA GLN A 59 -4.03 3.58 9.50
C GLN A 59 -3.56 2.47 8.56
N CYS A 60 -3.15 2.83 7.34
CA CYS A 60 -2.46 1.91 6.44
C CYS A 60 -1.09 1.60 7.03
N GLN A 61 -0.81 0.34 7.35
CA GLN A 61 0.48 -0.06 7.92
C GLN A 61 1.64 -0.04 6.91
N ALA A 62 1.37 0.06 5.60
CA ALA A 62 2.43 0.13 4.58
C ALA A 62 3.01 1.55 4.44
N CYS A 63 2.15 2.58 4.43
CA CYS A 63 2.58 3.97 4.24
C CYS A 63 2.36 4.86 5.48
N ILE A 64 1.82 4.30 6.58
CA ILE A 64 1.62 5.00 7.85
C ILE A 64 0.68 6.22 7.67
N THR A 65 -0.31 6.12 6.78
CA THR A 65 -1.31 7.17 6.53
C THR A 65 -2.69 6.81 7.09
N PRO A 66 -3.43 7.77 7.69
CA PRO A 66 -4.78 7.50 8.16
C PRO A 66 -5.71 7.06 7.01
N ILE A 67 -6.58 6.09 7.27
CA ILE A 67 -7.54 5.60 6.28
C ILE A 67 -8.79 6.46 6.36
N TYR A 68 -8.86 7.48 5.51
CA TYR A 68 -9.97 8.44 5.50
C TYR A 68 -11.24 7.85 4.87
N PHE A 69 -11.15 7.46 3.59
CA PHE A 69 -12.26 6.94 2.80
C PHE A 69 -11.72 5.97 1.74
N GLY A 70 -12.58 5.11 1.21
CA GLY A 70 -12.25 4.20 0.12
C GLY A 70 -12.04 2.76 0.57
N ASN A 71 -11.61 1.94 -0.38
CA ASN A 71 -11.40 0.51 -0.14
C ASN A 71 -10.02 0.29 0.48
N CYS A 72 -9.94 -0.59 1.46
CA CYS A 72 -8.69 -1.06 2.03
C CYS A 72 -8.67 -2.58 2.07
N TYR A 73 -7.50 -3.18 2.18
CA TYR A 73 -7.33 -4.59 2.42
C TYR A 73 -7.10 -4.84 3.90
N SER A 74 -7.91 -5.69 4.51
CA SER A 74 -7.79 -6.04 5.93
C SER A 74 -7.42 -7.51 6.11
N CYS A 75 -6.54 -7.79 7.05
CA CYS A 75 -6.07 -9.13 7.33
C CYS A 75 -7.20 -9.96 7.95
N MET A 76 -7.32 -11.21 7.53
CA MET A 76 -8.37 -12.10 8.02
C MET A 76 -8.10 -12.67 9.42
N GLN A 77 -6.90 -12.44 9.99
CA GLN A 77 -6.43 -13.08 11.22
C GLN A 77 -5.87 -12.10 12.27
N CYS A 78 -5.58 -10.85 11.92
CA CYS A 78 -5.06 -9.83 12.83
C CYS A 78 -5.46 -8.43 12.37
N ASP A 79 -5.12 -7.40 13.14
CA ASP A 79 -5.49 -6.00 12.87
C ASP A 79 -4.62 -5.30 11.80
N PHE A 80 -4.00 -6.06 10.89
CA PHE A 80 -3.20 -5.53 9.79
C PHE A 80 -4.08 -5.05 8.63
N ILE A 81 -3.83 -3.84 8.13
CA ILE A 81 -4.62 -3.12 7.14
C ILE A 81 -3.68 -2.38 6.18
N ILE A 82 -3.95 -2.47 4.88
CA ILE A 82 -3.26 -1.70 3.85
C ILE A 82 -4.25 -1.01 2.93
#